data_AF-A0A6G2DES3-F1
#
_entry.id   AF-A0A6G2DES3-F1
#
_cell.length_a   1.000
_cell.length_b   1.000
_cell.length_c   1.000
_cell.angle_alpha   90.00
_cell.angle_beta   90.00
_cell.angle_gamma   90.00
#
_symmetry.space_group_name_H-M   'P 1'
#
loop_
_entity.id
_entity.type
_entity.pdbx_description
1 polymer ?
#
loop_
_entity_poly.entity_id
_entity_poly.type
_entity_poly.pdbx_seq_one_letter_code
_entity_poly.pdbx_strand_id
1 'polypeptide(L)' 'MTIELLTPFTKVELEPEIKEKKRKQVGILGGNFNPFHNAHLIVADQLRQQLGLDQVLLMPEYQP' A
#
# COMPACT_ATOMS: atom_id res chain seq x y z
N MET A 1 -25.81 18.15 3.83
CA MET A 1 -26.72 18.85 2.91
C MET A 1 -26.89 17.99 1.69
N THR A 2 -28.14 17.66 1.42
CA THR A 2 -28.71 17.02 0.24
C THR A 2 -28.11 17.57 -1.05
N ILE A 3 -27.52 16.71 -1.87
CA ILE A 3 -27.57 16.87 -3.32
C ILE A 3 -28.17 15.57 -3.85
N GLU A 4 -29.50 15.63 -3.99
CA GLU A 4 -30.29 14.71 -4.80
C GLU A 4 -29.82 14.85 -6.25
N LEU A 5 -28.94 13.96 -6.69
CA LEU A 5 -28.72 13.75 -8.11
C LEU A 5 -29.83 12.82 -8.61
N LEU A 6 -30.91 13.46 -9.06
CA LEU A 6 -31.99 12.90 -9.86
C LEU A 6 -31.42 12.17 -11.09
N THR A 7 -31.19 10.87 -10.95
CA THR A 7 -31.09 9.95 -12.09
C THR A 7 -32.11 8.84 -11.87
N PRO A 8 -33.23 8.84 -12.62
CA PRO A 8 -34.14 7.72 -12.59
C PRO A 8 -33.50 6.60 -13.43
N PHE A 9 -33.49 5.39 -12.90
CA PHE A 9 -33.03 4.17 -13.57
C PHE A 9 -31.51 4.07 -13.76
N THR A 10 -30.80 3.63 -12.72
CA THR A 10 -30.07 2.35 -12.69
C THR A 10 -29.32 2.33 -11.37
N LYS A 11 -29.71 1.43 -10.48
CA LYS A 11 -28.91 1.11 -9.29
C LYS A 11 -27.70 0.34 -9.83
N VAL A 12 -26.65 1.05 -10.23
CA VAL A 12 -25.39 0.43 -10.65
C VAL A 12 -24.73 -0.06 -9.37
N GLU A 13 -24.99 -1.32 -9.03
CA GLU A 13 -24.22 -2.03 -8.02
C GLU A 13 -22.83 -2.24 -8.65
N LEU A 14 -21.90 -1.34 -8.32
CA LEU A 14 -20.52 -1.46 -8.71
C LEU A 14 -19.96 -2.69 -7.97
N GLU A 15 -19.92 -3.82 -8.65
CA GLU A 15 -19.18 -4.98 -8.19
C GLU A 15 -17.72 -4.53 -8.00
N PRO A 16 -17.15 -4.64 -6.79
CA PRO A 16 -15.75 -4.28 -6.60
C PRO A 16 -14.92 -5.20 -7.51
N GLU A 17 -14.09 -4.61 -8.38
CA GLU A 17 -13.08 -5.38 -9.11
C GLU A 17 -12.14 -6.02 -8.08
N ILE A 18 -12.38 -7.29 -7.76
CA ILE A 18 -11.47 -8.08 -6.95
C ILE A 18 -10.29 -8.41 -7.86
N LYS A 19 -9.27 -7.55 -7.84
CA LYS A 19 -7.99 -7.85 -8.48
C LYS A 19 -7.36 -9.04 -7.76
N GLU A 20 -7.54 -10.23 -8.31
CA GLU A 20 -6.83 -11.42 -7.83
C GLU A 20 -5.32 -11.16 -7.90
N LYS A 21 -4.68 -11.09 -6.72
CA LYS A 21 -3.22 -11.02 -6.62
C LYS A 21 -2.65 -12.37 -7.05
N LYS A 22 -2.26 -12.48 -8.32
CA LYS A 22 -1.63 -13.68 -8.89
C LYS A 22 -0.33 -14.09 -8.17
N ARG A 23 0.37 -13.14 -7.54
CA ARG A 23 1.65 -13.35 -6.85
C ARG A 23 1.76 -12.43 -5.64
N LYS A 24 2.52 -12.89 -4.62
CA LYS A 24 2.87 -12.06 -3.47
C LYS A 24 3.69 -10.86 -3.94
N GLN A 25 3.25 -9.67 -3.56
CA GLN A 25 3.97 -8.43 -3.85
C GLN A 25 4.85 -8.06 -2.65
N VAL A 26 6.15 -7.99 -2.89
CA VAL A 26 7.18 -7.75 -1.87
C VAL A 26 7.95 -6.51 -2.24
N GLY A 27 8.02 -5.54 -1.32
CA GLY A 27 8.90 -4.39 -1.44
C GLY A 27 10.23 -4.65 -0.73
N ILE A 28 11.31 -4.04 -1.22
CA ILE A 28 12.61 -4.02 -0.54
C ILE A 28 12.93 -2.56 -0.21
N LEU A 29 13.08 -2.26 1.07
CA LEU A 29 13.53 -0.96 1.56
C LEU A 29 15.01 -1.07 1.93
N GLY A 30 15.85 -0.60 1.01
CA GLY A 30 17.30 -0.51 1.21
C GLY A 30 17.68 0.74 2.00
N GLY A 31 18.72 0.65 2.83
CA GLY A 31 19.29 1.82 3.48
C GLY A 31 20.43 1.49 4.45
N ASN A 32 21.16 2.53 4.83
CA ASN A 32 22.26 2.45 5.78
C ASN A 32 21.80 2.08 7.20
N PHE A 33 20.59 2.54 7.58
CA PHE A 33 19.97 2.27 8.88
C PHE A 33 20.87 2.55 10.10
N ASN A 34 21.59 3.68 10.10
CA ASN A 34 22.57 4.04 11.13
C ASN A 34 22.13 5.27 11.96
N PRO A 35 21.45 5.09 13.12
CA PRO A 35 20.97 3.85 13.71
C PRO A 35 19.55 3.49 13.27
N PHE A 36 19.18 2.21 13.39
CA PHE A 36 17.83 1.78 13.11
C PHE A 36 16.84 2.34 14.15
N HIS A 37 15.80 3.04 13.71
CA HIS A 37 14.78 3.64 14.57
C HIS A 37 13.39 3.68 13.92
N ASN A 38 12.39 4.14 14.68
CA ASN A 38 10.96 4.13 14.32
C ASN A 38 10.63 4.77 12.97
N ALA A 39 11.38 5.79 12.53
CA ALA A 39 11.11 6.40 11.22
C ALA A 39 11.24 5.39 10.06
N HIS A 40 12.19 4.44 10.12
CA HIS A 40 12.33 3.40 9.09
C HIS A 40 11.11 2.47 9.05
N LEU A 41 10.56 2.14 10.22
CA LEU A 41 9.35 1.31 10.34
C LEU A 41 8.13 2.03 9.78
N ILE A 42 7.98 3.31 10.10
CA ILE A 42 6.87 4.15 9.59
C ILE A 42 6.94 4.22 8.07
N VAL A 43 8.12 4.46 7.50
CA VAL A 43 8.31 4.49 6.04
C VAL A 43 7.98 3.14 5.41
N ALA A 44 8.47 2.03 5.98
CA ALA A 44 8.19 0.69 5.47
C ALA A 44 6.68 0.38 5.49
N ASP A 45 5.96 0.74 6.55
CA ASP A 45 4.52 0.51 6.63
C ASP A 45 3.73 1.41 5.68
N GLN A 46 4.12 2.68 5.53
CA GLN A 46 3.52 3.58 4.53
C GLN A 46 3.68 3.02 3.11
N LEU A 47 4.88 2.56 2.74
CA LEU A 47 5.13 1.94 1.45
C LEU A 47 4.26 0.69 1.24
N ARG A 48 4.14 -0.16 2.27
CA ARG A 48 3.29 -1.35 2.22
C ARG A 48 1.84 -0.99 1.93
N GLN A 49 1.29 0.00 2.64
CA GLN A 49 -0.11 0.41 2.50
C GLN A 49 -0.37 1.11 1.16
N GLN A 50 0.48 2.08 0.78
CA GLN A 50 0.29 2.88 -0.42
C GLN A 50 0.44 2.06 -1.71
N LEU A 51 1.36 1.08 -1.71
CA LEU A 51 1.62 0.23 -2.87
C LEU A 51 0.82 -1.08 -2.83
N GLY A 52 0.03 -1.31 -1.79
CA GLY A 52 -0.74 -2.55 -1.62
C GLY A 52 0.14 -3.80 -1.56
N LEU A 53 1.33 -3.70 -0.98
CA LEU A 53 2.27 -4.82 -0.86
C LEU A 53 1.83 -5.76 0.26
N ASP A 54 2.17 -7.04 0.12
CA ASP A 54 1.91 -8.03 1.17
C ASP A 54 2.96 -7.92 2.28
N GLN A 55 4.18 -7.52 1.94
CA GLN A 55 5.29 -7.35 2.87
C GLN A 55 6.35 -6.37 2.33
N VAL A 56 7.13 -5.80 3.25
CA VAL A 56 8.31 -4.99 2.95
C VAL A 56 9.49 -5.57 3.71
N LEU A 57 10.56 -5.87 3.00
CA LEU A 57 11.81 -6.39 3.56
C LEU A 57 12.79 -5.23 3.72
N LEU A 58 13.38 -5.10 4.91
CA LEU A 58 14.43 -4.13 5.19
C LEU A 58 15.78 -4.75 4.82
N MET A 59 16.53 -4.11 3.93
CA MET A 59 17.84 -4.60 3.47
C MET A 59 18.92 -3.57 3.84
N PRO A 60 19.67 -3.79 4.93
CA PRO A 60 20.81 -2.96 5.27
C PRO A 60 21.85 -2.96 4.16
N GLU A 61 22.52 -1.83 3.98
CA GLU A 61 23.69 -1.74 3.11
C GLU A 61 24.82 -2.64 3.65
N TYR A 62 25.57 -3.26 2.73
CA TYR A 62 26.73 -4.09 3.10
C TYR A 62 27.86 -3.23 3.70
N GLN A 63 28.01 -2.02 3.18
CA GLN A 63 29.02 -1.05 3.58
C GLN A 63 28.30 0.19 4.13
N PRO A 64 28.64 0.67 5.34
CA PRO A 64 28.07 1.88 5.91
C PRO A 64 28.60 3.17 5.26
#